data_AF-A0A6P3E4J5-F1
#
_entry.id   AF-A0A6P3E4J5-F1
#
_cell.length_a   1.000
_cell.length_b   1.000
_cell.length_c   1.000
_cell.angle_alpha   90.00
_cell.angle_beta   90.00
_cell.angle_gamma   90.00
#
_symmetry.space_group_name_H-M   'P 1'
#
loop_
_entity.id
_entity.type
_entity.pdbx_description
1 polymer ?
#
loop_
_entity_poly.entity_id
_entity_poly.type
_entity_poly.pdbx_seq_one_letter_code
_entity_poly.pdbx_strand_id
1 'polypeptide(L)'
;MDQIIDHNKLGEKIAEGKQIMDNLMVDKHVTEEEFQNFMRRVTEVEKVVKKLASADPEEQKHGEILADEILGNRLEKDICEDTELKIRINRTVINKCSVNENSTQEQMCKEAFMKSVEKDAKERAENRKIRNERAETLKTIGNGAFKEKNYEKAVTYYSKALEQRKDSTVLWNNRALSYIQLGLFERALADCEWALKVNNTNLKALLNSAKCYKQLGDEIKYKEYIQLAKERNPHFNKFINEFEESMDMRVNYQA
;
A
#
# COMPACT_ATOMS: atom_id res chain seq x y z
N MET A 1 -24.64 44.60 19.29
CA MET A 1 -24.94 43.39 18.49
C MET A 1 -23.61 42.80 18.12
N ASP A 2 -23.11 41.97 19.04
CA ASP A 2 -21.82 41.32 18.93
C ASP A 2 -21.87 40.22 17.89
N GLN A 3 -20.93 40.23 16.96
CA GLN A 3 -20.49 39.02 16.27
C GLN A 3 -19.06 38.75 16.75
N ILE A 4 -18.97 38.06 17.89
CA ILE A 4 -17.72 37.48 18.38
C ILE A 4 -17.32 36.42 17.37
N ILE A 5 -16.31 36.74 16.54
CA ILE A 5 -15.71 35.80 15.60
C ILE A 5 -14.96 34.76 16.44
N ASP A 6 -15.49 33.55 16.43
CA ASP A 6 -14.95 32.40 17.15
C ASP A 6 -13.61 31.97 16.51
N HIS A 7 -12.50 32.50 17.04
CA HIS A 7 -11.14 32.27 16.56
C HIS A 7 -10.75 30.77 16.51
N ASN A 8 -11.44 29.91 17.26
CA ASN A 8 -11.24 28.45 17.23
C ASN A 8 -11.71 27.81 15.92
N LYS A 9 -12.82 28.28 15.34
CA LYS A 9 -13.32 27.77 14.04
C LYS A 9 -12.42 28.14 12.86
N LEU A 10 -11.65 29.23 12.98
CA LEU A 10 -10.68 29.62 11.96
C LEU A 10 -9.41 28.76 12.04
N GLY A 11 -8.97 28.39 13.24
CA GLY A 11 -7.85 27.48 13.46
C GLY A 11 -8.09 26.06 12.95
N GLU A 12 -9.28 25.51 13.19
CA GLU A 12 -9.67 24.18 12.69
C GLU A 12 -9.70 24.12 11.16
N LYS A 13 -10.24 25.15 10.48
CA LYS A 13 -10.25 25.22 9.01
C LYS A 13 -8.85 25.34 8.40
N ILE A 14 -7.91 25.98 9.09
CA ILE A 14 -6.50 26.08 8.65
C ILE A 14 -5.78 24.74 8.84
N ALA A 15 -6.09 24.01 9.91
CA ALA A 15 -5.56 22.67 10.16
C ALA A 15 -6.09 21.63 9.14
N GLU A 16 -7.39 21.66 8.85
CA GLU A 16 -8.00 20.85 7.79
C GLU A 16 -7.42 21.18 6.41
N GLY A 17 -7.18 22.47 6.10
CA GLY A 17 -6.53 22.89 4.87
C GLY A 17 -5.08 22.39 4.73
N LYS A 18 -4.31 22.33 5.83
CA LYS A 18 -2.98 21.71 5.86
C LYS A 18 -3.04 20.20 5.66
N GLN A 19 -3.99 19.52 6.32
CA GLN A 19 -4.19 18.07 6.18
C GLN A 19 -4.58 17.67 4.75
N ILE A 20 -5.38 18.49 4.07
CA ILE A 20 -5.77 18.30 2.66
C ILE A 20 -4.57 18.54 1.73
N MET A 21 -3.75 19.56 2.00
CA MET A 21 -2.49 19.82 1.27
C MET A 21 -1.48 18.67 1.42
N ASP A 22 -1.31 18.13 2.63
CA ASP A 22 -0.40 17.00 2.88
C ASP A 22 -0.92 15.69 2.25
N ASN A 23 -2.24 15.49 2.17
CA ASN A 23 -2.85 14.35 1.47
C ASN A 23 -2.85 14.50 -0.08
N LEU A 24 -2.72 15.73 -0.60
CA LEU A 24 -2.59 16.02 -2.03
C LEU A 24 -1.15 15.97 -2.54
N MET A 25 -0.16 15.97 -1.63
CA MET A 25 1.25 15.82 -2.00
C MET A 25 1.54 14.37 -2.40
N VAL A 26 1.24 14.07 -3.66
CA VAL A 26 1.80 12.98 -4.46
C VAL A 26 3.31 12.88 -4.18
N ASP A 27 3.72 11.69 -3.73
CA ASP A 27 5.10 11.18 -3.64
C ASP A 27 6.21 12.25 -3.70
N LYS A 28 6.55 12.87 -2.56
CA LYS A 28 7.49 14.01 -2.52
C LYS A 28 8.97 13.63 -2.65
N HIS A 29 9.25 12.41 -3.07
CA HIS A 29 10.54 12.03 -3.61
C HIS A 29 10.38 11.56 -5.06
N VAL A 30 9.73 12.38 -5.91
CA VAL A 30 10.13 12.41 -7.32
C VAL A 30 11.62 12.73 -7.29
N THR A 31 12.43 11.73 -7.55
CA THR A 31 13.88 11.93 -7.63
C THR A 31 14.15 12.99 -8.69
N GLU A 32 15.19 13.80 -8.52
CA GLU A 32 15.56 14.80 -9.54
C GLU A 32 15.67 14.13 -10.92
N GLU A 33 16.14 12.88 -10.96
CA GLU A 33 16.20 12.04 -12.17
C GLU A 33 14.81 11.74 -12.77
N GLU A 34 13.81 11.39 -11.97
CA GLU A 34 12.43 11.17 -12.44
C GLU A 34 11.79 12.46 -12.97
N PHE A 35 12.08 13.60 -12.34
CA PHE A 35 11.62 14.89 -12.82
C PHE A 35 12.29 15.28 -14.15
N GLN A 36 13.60 15.09 -14.27
CA GLN A 36 14.33 15.33 -15.53
C GLN A 36 13.84 14.39 -16.65
N ASN A 37 13.59 13.12 -16.33
CA ASN A 37 13.01 12.16 -17.27
C ASN A 37 11.56 12.51 -17.67
N PHE A 38 10.79 13.11 -16.76
CA PHE A 38 9.47 13.65 -17.07
C PHE A 38 9.58 14.85 -18.03
N MET A 39 10.39 15.84 -17.70
CA MET A 39 10.57 17.04 -18.52
C MET A 39 11.12 16.73 -19.91
N ARG A 40 12.01 15.74 -20.02
CA ARG A 40 12.48 15.23 -21.31
C ARG A 40 11.34 14.68 -22.17
N ARG A 41 10.47 13.84 -21.60
CA ARG A 41 9.30 13.29 -22.31
C ARG A 41 8.31 14.36 -22.71
N VAL A 42 8.04 15.34 -21.84
CA VAL A 42 7.17 16.49 -22.17
C VAL A 42 7.74 17.26 -23.37
N THR A 43 9.05 17.53 -23.36
CA THR A 43 9.73 18.23 -24.46
C THR A 43 9.70 17.42 -25.77
N GLU A 44 9.83 16.10 -25.70
CA GLU A 44 9.71 15.21 -26.87
C GLU A 44 8.29 15.25 -27.45
N VAL A 45 7.25 15.22 -26.61
CA VAL A 45 5.85 15.34 -27.03
C VAL A 45 5.56 16.71 -27.63
N GLU A 46 6.04 17.80 -27.02
CA GLU A 46 5.87 19.15 -27.57
C GLU A 46 6.49 19.29 -28.97
N LYS A 47 7.67 18.68 -29.20
CA LYS A 47 8.30 18.65 -30.53
C LYS A 47 7.43 17.94 -31.56
N VAL A 48 6.79 16.83 -31.18
CA VAL A 48 5.88 16.08 -32.06
C VAL A 48 4.63 16.90 -32.36
N VAL A 49 4.00 17.50 -31.34
CA VAL A 49 2.83 18.38 -31.53
C VAL A 49 3.16 19.56 -32.44
N LYS A 50 4.34 20.16 -32.29
CA LYS A 50 4.79 21.26 -33.15
C LYS A 50 4.97 20.84 -34.62
N LYS A 51 5.52 19.63 -34.85
CA LYS A 51 5.67 19.06 -36.20
C LYS A 51 4.32 18.72 -36.83
N LEU A 52 3.39 18.15 -36.06
CA LEU A 52 2.02 17.86 -36.51
C LEU A 52 1.22 19.12 -36.85
N ALA A 53 1.50 20.24 -36.17
CA ALA A 53 0.87 21.53 -36.41
C ALA A 53 1.59 22.37 -37.48
N SER A 54 2.67 21.87 -38.09
CA SER A 54 3.40 22.58 -39.15
C SER A 54 2.56 22.66 -40.43
N ALA A 55 2.69 23.77 -41.15
CA ALA A 55 2.02 23.96 -42.44
C ALA A 55 2.76 23.25 -43.59
N ASP A 56 3.98 22.77 -43.34
CA ASP A 56 4.78 22.01 -44.29
C ASP A 56 4.38 20.51 -44.29
N PRO A 57 3.88 19.95 -45.42
CA PRO A 57 3.43 18.57 -45.50
C PRO A 57 4.48 17.53 -45.12
N GLU A 58 5.77 17.80 -45.35
CA GLU A 58 6.85 16.85 -45.04
C GLU A 58 7.17 16.83 -43.53
N GLU A 59 7.15 18.00 -42.87
CA GLU A 59 7.28 18.08 -41.42
C GLU A 59 6.06 17.48 -40.69
N GLN A 60 4.87 17.67 -41.26
CA GLN A 60 3.64 17.08 -40.73
C GLN A 60 3.68 15.54 -40.77
N LYS A 61 4.02 14.94 -41.92
CA LYS A 61 4.23 13.48 -42.03
C LYS A 61 5.30 12.97 -41.06
N HIS A 62 6.39 13.72 -40.91
CA HIS A 62 7.44 13.35 -39.96
C HIS A 62 6.95 13.43 -38.50
N GLY A 63 6.06 14.39 -38.19
CA GLY A 63 5.34 14.44 -36.92
C GLY A 63 4.43 13.23 -36.70
N GLU A 64 3.72 12.79 -37.74
CA GLU A 64 2.84 11.61 -37.71
C GLU A 64 3.63 10.33 -37.43
N ILE A 65 4.75 10.11 -38.12
CA ILE A 65 5.64 8.94 -37.90
C ILE A 65 6.18 8.92 -36.46
N LEU A 66 6.61 10.07 -35.92
CA LEU A 66 7.11 10.15 -34.55
C LEU A 66 6.02 9.91 -33.51
N ALA A 67 4.78 10.37 -33.77
CA ALA A 67 3.64 10.08 -32.91
C ALA A 67 3.33 8.58 -32.90
N ASP A 68 3.33 7.95 -34.09
CA ASP A 68 3.12 6.51 -34.24
C ASP A 68 4.23 5.68 -33.59
N GLU A 69 5.48 6.13 -33.60
CA GLU A 69 6.59 5.46 -32.90
C GLU A 69 6.41 5.50 -31.38
N ILE A 70 6.01 6.65 -30.83
CA ILE A 70 5.75 6.83 -29.39
C ILE A 70 4.55 6.01 -28.93
N LEU A 71 3.52 5.87 -29.78
CA LEU A 71 2.31 5.09 -29.51
C LEU A 71 2.51 3.59 -29.75
N GLY A 72 3.29 3.23 -30.77
CA GLY A 72 3.54 1.85 -31.21
C GLY A 72 4.26 1.00 -30.17
N ASN A 73 5.12 1.61 -29.35
CA ASN A 73 5.76 0.93 -28.22
C ASN A 73 4.79 0.55 -27.07
N ARG A 74 3.49 0.85 -27.17
CA ARG A 74 2.45 0.49 -26.18
C ARG A 74 1.30 -0.37 -26.70
N LEU A 75 1.36 -0.82 -27.95
CA LEU A 75 0.30 -1.63 -28.56
C LEU A 75 0.89 -2.93 -29.11
N GLU A 76 0.52 -4.07 -28.51
CA GLU A 76 0.56 -5.35 -29.24
C GLU A 76 -0.37 -5.20 -30.45
N LYS A 77 0.21 -5.14 -31.65
CA LYS A 77 -0.54 -5.18 -32.90
C LYS A 77 -0.91 -6.63 -33.17
N ASP A 78 -2.14 -7.02 -32.86
CA ASP A 78 -2.76 -8.15 -33.55
C ASP A 78 -3.03 -7.70 -34.99
N ILE A 79 -2.25 -8.25 -35.93
CA ILE A 79 -2.50 -8.09 -37.36
C ILE A 79 -3.62 -9.06 -37.71
N CYS A 80 -4.82 -8.54 -37.97
CA CYS A 80 -5.80 -9.21 -38.83
C CYS A 80 -5.85 -8.45 -40.15
N GLU A 81 -5.62 -9.17 -41.25
CA GLU A 81 -5.71 -8.68 -42.62
C GLU A 81 -7.10 -8.09 -42.92
N ASP A 82 -7.07 -6.96 -43.60
CA ASP A 82 -8.15 -6.33 -44.37
C ASP A 82 -9.49 -6.12 -43.67
N THR A 83 -9.59 -5.05 -42.90
CA THR A 83 -10.72 -4.09 -42.92
C THR A 83 -10.42 -2.88 -42.02
N GLU A 84 -10.67 -1.66 -42.50
CA GLU A 84 -10.43 -0.42 -41.76
C GLU A 84 -11.17 -0.38 -40.41
N LEU A 85 -10.43 -0.41 -39.30
CA LEU A 85 -10.95 -0.22 -37.96
C LEU A 85 -11.08 1.27 -37.63
N LYS A 86 -12.31 1.81 -37.72
CA LYS A 86 -12.65 3.08 -37.05
C LYS A 86 -12.86 2.83 -35.55
N ILE A 87 -11.90 3.23 -34.73
CA ILE A 87 -12.06 3.25 -33.27
C ILE A 87 -13.09 4.33 -32.91
N ARG A 88 -14.31 3.93 -32.52
CA ARG A 88 -15.27 4.83 -31.88
C ARG A 88 -14.95 4.93 -30.40
N ILE A 89 -14.52 6.11 -29.97
CA ILE A 89 -14.41 6.49 -28.57
C ILE A 89 -15.83 6.45 -27.95
N ASN A 90 -15.92 5.79 -26.79
CA ASN A 90 -17.12 5.51 -26.01
C ASN A 90 -18.17 6.62 -26.02
N ARG A 91 -19.33 6.34 -26.65
CA ARG A 91 -20.61 6.92 -26.26
C ARG A 91 -21.44 5.78 -25.68
N THR A 92 -21.76 5.84 -24.40
CA THR A 92 -22.75 4.95 -23.78
C THR A 92 -24.11 5.30 -24.37
N VAL A 93 -24.52 4.56 -25.41
CA VAL A 93 -25.90 4.50 -25.83
C VAL A 93 -26.43 3.17 -25.30
N ILE A 94 -27.46 3.23 -24.46
CA ILE A 94 -28.16 2.06 -23.93
C ILE A 94 -28.59 1.21 -25.14
N ASN A 95 -27.95 0.06 -25.32
CA ASN A 95 -28.31 -0.88 -26.37
C ASN A 95 -29.62 -1.56 -25.96
N LYS A 96 -30.74 -1.21 -26.60
CA LYS A 96 -31.96 -2.03 -26.54
C LYS A 96 -31.73 -3.23 -27.46
N CYS A 97 -31.43 -4.37 -26.87
CA CYS A 97 -31.41 -5.68 -27.52
C CYS A 97 -32.71 -5.90 -28.31
N SER A 98 -32.61 -6.09 -29.63
CA SER A 98 -33.62 -6.80 -30.40
C SER A 98 -33.29 -8.29 -30.33
N VAL A 99 -34.03 -9.02 -29.50
CA VAL A 99 -34.00 -10.48 -29.47
C VAL A 99 -34.57 -10.98 -30.80
N ASN A 100 -33.76 -11.71 -31.55
CA ASN A 100 -34.23 -12.62 -32.59
C ASN A 100 -33.77 -14.03 -32.22
N GLU A 101 -34.75 -14.88 -31.91
CA GLU A 101 -34.58 -16.29 -31.63
C GLU A 101 -34.29 -17.05 -32.94
N ASN A 102 -33.11 -17.68 -33.02
CA ASN A 102 -32.95 -19.11 -33.34
C ASN A 102 -31.50 -19.46 -33.75
N SER A 103 -31.01 -20.58 -33.21
CA SER A 103 -29.77 -21.30 -33.50
C SER A 103 -28.46 -20.80 -32.83
N THR A 104 -28.09 -21.48 -31.72
CA THR A 104 -26.71 -21.89 -31.37
C THR A 104 -25.57 -20.89 -31.63
N GLN A 105 -25.66 -19.66 -31.08
CA GLN A 105 -24.54 -18.71 -31.05
C GLN A 105 -24.19 -18.19 -29.63
N GLU A 106 -24.99 -18.49 -28.60
CA GLU A 106 -24.68 -18.09 -27.22
C GLU A 106 -23.60 -18.96 -26.56
N GLN A 107 -23.26 -20.11 -27.15
CA GLN A 107 -22.26 -21.03 -26.62
C GLN A 107 -20.83 -20.45 -26.71
N MET A 108 -20.56 -19.49 -27.61
CA MET A 108 -19.26 -18.80 -27.73
C MET A 108 -19.08 -17.61 -26.76
N CYS A 109 -19.99 -17.38 -25.83
CA CYS A 109 -19.88 -16.29 -24.85
C CYS A 109 -19.56 -16.73 -23.42
N LYS A 110 -19.93 -17.95 -23.01
CA LYS A 110 -19.71 -18.40 -21.62
C LYS A 110 -18.34 -19.03 -21.41
N GLU A 111 -17.90 -19.90 -22.31
CA GLU A 111 -16.60 -20.58 -22.19
C GLU A 111 -15.44 -19.59 -22.33
N ALA A 112 -15.51 -18.68 -23.31
CA ALA A 112 -14.52 -17.60 -23.47
C ALA A 112 -14.46 -16.68 -22.24
N PHE A 113 -15.62 -16.32 -21.68
CA PHE A 113 -15.68 -15.55 -20.43
C PHE A 113 -15.05 -16.31 -19.26
N MET A 114 -15.40 -17.58 -19.06
CA MET A 114 -14.83 -18.41 -18.00
C MET A 114 -13.31 -18.55 -18.15
N LYS A 115 -12.81 -18.75 -19.38
CA LYS A 115 -11.37 -18.82 -19.68
C LYS A 115 -10.65 -17.49 -19.38
N SER A 116 -11.29 -16.35 -19.69
CA SER A 116 -10.77 -15.02 -19.34
C SER A 116 -10.72 -14.81 -17.82
N VAL A 117 -11.79 -15.15 -17.11
CA VAL A 117 -11.85 -15.06 -15.63
C VAL A 117 -10.81 -15.97 -15.00
N GLU A 118 -10.61 -17.18 -15.53
CA GLU A 118 -9.59 -18.10 -15.05
C GLU A 118 -8.17 -17.55 -15.27
N LYS A 119 -7.88 -16.98 -16.45
CA LYS A 119 -6.59 -16.33 -16.74
C LYS A 119 -6.31 -15.19 -15.75
N ASP A 120 -7.29 -14.32 -15.55
CA ASP A 120 -7.22 -13.20 -14.61
C ASP A 120 -7.11 -13.67 -13.14
N ALA A 121 -7.77 -14.77 -12.77
CA ALA A 121 -7.60 -15.39 -11.45
C ALA A 121 -6.18 -15.95 -11.25
N LYS A 122 -5.61 -16.61 -12.27
CA LYS A 122 -4.23 -17.12 -12.26
C LYS A 122 -3.22 -15.98 -12.14
N GLU A 123 -3.38 -14.93 -12.94
CA GLU A 123 -2.49 -13.76 -12.87
C GLU A 123 -2.55 -13.08 -11.50
N ARG A 124 -3.74 -12.89 -10.91
CA ARG A 124 -3.83 -12.37 -9.53
C ARG A 124 -3.19 -13.30 -8.50
N ALA A 125 -3.28 -14.62 -8.68
CA ALA A 125 -2.64 -15.57 -7.79
C ALA A 125 -1.11 -15.50 -7.89
N GLU A 126 -0.55 -15.42 -9.10
CA GLU A 126 0.89 -15.24 -9.33
C GLU A 126 1.38 -13.91 -8.76
N ASN A 127 0.65 -12.81 -9.00
CA ASN A 127 0.96 -11.50 -8.42
C ASN A 127 0.96 -11.51 -6.89
N ARG A 128 0.01 -12.22 -6.25
CA ARG A 128 0.02 -12.42 -4.79
C ARG A 128 1.23 -13.23 -4.35
N LYS A 129 1.61 -14.28 -5.08
CA LYS A 129 2.80 -15.09 -4.78
C LYS A 129 4.08 -14.24 -4.83
N ILE A 130 4.25 -13.44 -5.89
CA ILE A 130 5.39 -12.53 -6.05
C ILE A 130 5.43 -11.50 -4.90
N ARG A 131 4.30 -10.90 -4.53
CA ARG A 131 4.23 -9.98 -3.38
C ARG A 131 4.59 -10.66 -2.06
N ASN A 132 4.11 -11.89 -1.85
CA ASN A 132 4.46 -12.67 -0.67
C ASN A 132 5.95 -12.97 -0.61
N GLU A 133 6.56 -13.42 -1.71
CA GLU A 133 8.00 -13.68 -1.78
C GLU A 133 8.81 -12.41 -1.51
N ARG A 134 8.43 -11.27 -2.10
CA ARG A 134 9.05 -9.96 -1.82
C ARG A 134 8.92 -9.56 -0.34
N ALA A 135 7.75 -9.77 0.27
CA ALA A 135 7.55 -9.48 1.69
C ALA A 135 8.46 -10.36 2.57
N GLU A 136 8.62 -11.63 2.22
CA GLU A 136 9.48 -12.56 2.94
C GLU A 136 10.97 -12.20 2.82
N THR A 137 11.46 -11.80 1.65
CA THR A 137 12.85 -11.33 1.49
C THR A 137 13.11 -10.04 2.25
N LEU A 138 12.19 -9.08 2.23
CA LEU A 138 12.30 -7.85 3.02
C LEU A 138 12.28 -8.15 4.53
N LYS A 139 11.46 -9.11 4.97
CA LYS A 139 11.44 -9.59 6.35
C LYS A 139 12.78 -10.18 6.77
N THR A 140 13.42 -11.02 5.94
CA THR A 140 14.71 -11.63 6.29
C THR A 140 15.82 -10.58 6.39
N ILE A 141 15.83 -9.58 5.51
CA ILE A 141 16.76 -8.44 5.58
C ILE A 141 16.50 -7.62 6.85
N GLY A 142 15.23 -7.31 7.17
CA GLY A 142 14.86 -6.61 8.40
C GLY A 142 15.26 -7.37 9.66
N ASN A 143 15.11 -8.70 9.67
CA ASN A 143 15.58 -9.56 10.76
C ASN A 143 17.11 -9.50 10.90
N GLY A 144 17.85 -9.43 9.79
CA GLY A 144 19.30 -9.23 9.79
C GLY A 144 19.70 -7.92 10.47
N ALA A 145 19.10 -6.81 10.03
CA ALA A 145 19.33 -5.48 10.62
C ALA A 145 18.95 -5.44 12.11
N PHE A 146 17.88 -6.12 12.51
CA PHE A 146 17.48 -6.24 13.92
C PHE A 146 18.53 -6.97 14.77
N LYS A 147 19.12 -8.05 14.25
CA LYS A 147 20.21 -8.79 14.93
C LYS A 147 21.47 -7.93 15.07
N GLU A 148 21.76 -7.09 14.09
CA GLU A 148 22.84 -6.10 14.12
C GLU A 148 22.55 -4.92 15.06
N LYS A 149 21.40 -4.92 15.75
CA LYS A 149 20.90 -3.82 16.59
C LYS A 149 20.66 -2.50 15.82
N ASN A 150 20.63 -2.55 14.49
CA ASN A 150 20.24 -1.42 13.67
C ASN A 150 18.71 -1.40 13.51
N TYR A 151 18.05 -0.90 14.55
CA TYR A 151 16.58 -0.93 14.64
C TYR A 151 15.90 0.02 13.65
N GLU A 152 16.50 1.16 13.30
CA GLU A 152 15.98 2.11 12.32
C GLU A 152 15.92 1.47 10.92
N LYS A 153 17.00 0.80 10.53
CA LYS A 153 17.05 0.03 9.28
C LYS A 153 16.06 -1.12 9.30
N ALA A 154 15.93 -1.82 10.43
CA ALA A 154 14.94 -2.89 10.58
C ALA A 154 13.50 -2.36 10.37
N VAL A 155 13.15 -1.23 10.99
CA VAL A 155 11.84 -0.56 10.79
C VAL A 155 11.59 -0.24 9.32
N THR A 156 12.61 0.27 8.62
CA THR A 156 12.50 0.60 7.20
C THR A 156 12.18 -0.63 6.36
N TYR A 157 12.89 -1.74 6.55
CA TYR A 157 12.64 -2.97 5.81
C TYR A 157 11.31 -3.63 6.19
N TYR A 158 10.91 -3.62 7.45
CA TYR A 158 9.60 -4.12 7.85
C TYR A 158 8.46 -3.27 7.28
N SER A 159 8.63 -1.95 7.16
CA SER A 159 7.64 -1.07 6.53
C SER A 159 7.48 -1.39 5.04
N LYS A 160 8.60 -1.56 4.31
CA LYS A 160 8.57 -2.02 2.92
C LYS A 160 7.93 -3.41 2.80
N ALA A 161 8.17 -4.32 3.74
CA ALA A 161 7.53 -5.64 3.76
C ALA A 161 6.01 -5.53 3.97
N LEU A 162 5.56 -4.62 4.83
CA LEU A 162 4.14 -4.36 5.10
C LEU A 162 3.43 -3.72 3.91
N GLU A 163 4.11 -2.91 3.10
CA GLU A 163 3.57 -2.39 1.83
C GLU A 163 3.24 -3.52 0.86
N GLN A 164 4.04 -4.59 0.85
CA GLN A 164 3.77 -5.79 0.04
C GLN A 164 2.67 -6.66 0.64
N ARG A 165 2.65 -6.80 1.98
CA ARG A 165 1.75 -7.71 2.71
C ARG A 165 1.32 -7.16 4.07
N LYS A 166 0.12 -6.56 4.13
CA LYS A 166 -0.45 -5.92 5.33
C LYS A 166 -1.13 -6.90 6.30
N ASP A 167 -1.49 -8.08 5.84
CA ASP A 167 -2.18 -9.15 6.60
C ASP A 167 -1.22 -10.04 7.41
N SER A 168 0.04 -9.65 7.55
CA SER A 168 1.03 -10.42 8.31
C SER A 168 1.21 -9.91 9.74
N THR A 169 0.65 -10.62 10.72
CA THR A 169 0.87 -10.31 12.14
C THR A 169 2.35 -10.32 12.54
N VAL A 170 3.16 -11.16 11.89
CA VAL A 170 4.60 -11.27 12.19
C VAL A 170 5.34 -9.98 11.83
N LEU A 171 5.01 -9.36 10.69
CA LEU A 171 5.65 -8.11 10.26
C LEU A 171 5.32 -6.95 11.20
N TRP A 172 4.05 -6.82 11.59
CA TRP A 172 3.61 -5.83 12.59
C TRP A 172 4.34 -6.01 13.92
N ASN A 173 4.42 -7.25 14.42
CA ASN A 173 5.14 -7.55 15.66
C ASN A 173 6.64 -7.23 15.60
N ASN A 174 7.30 -7.57 14.49
CA ASN A 174 8.73 -7.33 14.35
C ASN A 174 9.03 -5.83 14.24
N ARG A 175 8.16 -5.05 13.59
CA ARG A 175 8.28 -3.59 13.52
C ARG A 175 7.98 -2.95 14.87
N ALA A 176 6.92 -3.36 15.55
CA ALA A 176 6.61 -2.94 16.93
C ALA A 176 7.80 -3.19 17.87
N LEU A 177 8.39 -4.39 17.82
CA LEU A 177 9.55 -4.71 18.64
C LEU A 177 10.74 -3.79 18.33
N SER A 178 10.96 -3.47 17.05
CA SER A 178 12.01 -2.53 16.65
C SER A 178 11.77 -1.12 17.20
N TYR A 179 10.51 -0.65 17.16
CA TYR A 179 10.13 0.61 17.80
C TYR A 179 10.31 0.61 19.32
N ILE A 180 10.02 -0.51 20.00
CA ILE A 180 10.29 -0.66 21.45
C ILE A 180 11.78 -0.51 21.74
N GLN A 181 12.66 -1.08 20.91
CA GLN A 181 14.10 -0.93 21.11
C GLN A 181 14.60 0.50 20.86
N LEU A 182 13.88 1.27 20.03
CA LEU A 182 14.14 2.69 19.80
C LEU A 182 13.50 3.61 20.84
N GLY A 183 12.74 3.07 21.82
CA GLY A 183 12.00 3.86 22.80
C GLY A 183 10.74 4.55 22.24
N LEU A 184 10.33 4.22 21.01
CA LEU A 184 9.16 4.80 20.35
C LEU A 184 7.89 4.02 20.69
N PHE A 185 7.51 4.04 21.98
CA PHE A 185 6.45 3.17 22.52
C PHE A 185 5.06 3.43 21.93
N GLU A 186 4.69 4.67 21.64
CA GLU A 186 3.39 5.00 21.02
C GLU A 186 3.25 4.40 19.62
N ARG A 187 4.33 4.48 18.81
CA ARG A 187 4.35 3.86 17.48
C ARG A 187 4.32 2.34 17.57
N ALA A 188 5.00 1.77 18.55
CA ALA A 188 4.95 0.34 18.82
C ALA A 188 3.54 -0.13 19.20
N LEU A 189 2.80 0.64 20.02
CA LEU A 189 1.42 0.35 20.39
C LEU A 189 0.50 0.35 19.17
N ALA A 190 0.61 1.35 18.29
CA ALA A 190 -0.16 1.38 17.05
C ALA A 190 0.08 0.14 16.17
N ASP A 191 1.34 -0.31 16.07
CA ASP A 191 1.68 -1.54 15.35
C ASP A 191 1.13 -2.81 16.05
N CYS A 192 1.16 -2.85 17.38
CA CYS A 192 0.59 -3.96 18.14
C CYS A 192 -0.94 -4.02 18.00
N GLU A 193 -1.63 -2.88 17.95
CA GLU A 193 -3.07 -2.81 17.67
C GLU A 193 -3.39 -3.36 16.27
N TRP A 194 -2.61 -3.01 15.25
CA TRP A 194 -2.74 -3.60 13.92
C TRP A 194 -2.50 -5.11 13.94
N ALA A 195 -1.48 -5.58 14.66
CA ALA A 195 -1.23 -7.00 14.84
C ALA A 195 -2.44 -7.73 15.48
N LEU A 196 -3.08 -7.12 16.47
CA LEU A 196 -4.26 -7.65 17.16
C LEU A 196 -5.55 -7.59 16.32
N LYS A 197 -5.67 -6.61 15.42
CA LYS A 197 -6.75 -6.56 14.42
C LYS A 197 -6.66 -7.71 13.42
N VAL A 198 -5.43 -8.06 13.01
CA VAL A 198 -5.18 -9.19 12.10
C VAL A 198 -5.35 -10.53 12.83
N ASN A 199 -4.79 -10.66 14.03
CA ASN A 199 -4.91 -11.85 14.86
C ASN A 199 -5.05 -11.47 16.34
N ASN A 200 -6.27 -11.58 16.84
CA ASN A 200 -6.62 -11.17 18.20
C ASN A 200 -6.00 -12.04 19.29
N THR A 201 -5.63 -13.29 19.01
CA THR A 201 -4.98 -14.19 19.98
C THR A 201 -3.46 -14.08 19.97
N ASN A 202 -2.87 -13.18 19.17
CA ASN A 202 -1.42 -13.08 19.06
C ASN A 202 -0.76 -12.67 20.39
N LEU A 203 -0.14 -13.65 21.06
CA LEU A 203 0.51 -13.45 22.35
C LEU A 203 1.62 -12.38 22.31
N LYS A 204 2.44 -12.37 21.25
CA LYS A 204 3.55 -11.41 21.13
C LYS A 204 3.06 -9.97 21.06
N ALA A 205 1.98 -9.72 20.34
CA ALA A 205 1.38 -8.39 20.26
C ALA A 205 0.86 -7.94 21.63
N LEU A 206 0.15 -8.81 22.37
CA LEU A 206 -0.35 -8.51 23.73
C LEU A 206 0.79 -8.21 24.70
N LEU A 207 1.85 -9.02 24.70
CA LEU A 207 3.00 -8.82 25.59
C LEU A 207 3.83 -7.59 25.20
N ASN A 208 3.99 -7.31 23.90
CA ASN A 208 4.65 -6.09 23.44
C ASN A 208 3.85 -4.84 23.83
N SER A 209 2.52 -4.86 23.72
CA SER A 209 1.65 -3.78 24.21
C SER A 209 1.80 -3.59 25.71
N ALA A 210 1.74 -4.67 26.50
CA ALA A 210 1.97 -4.61 27.94
C ALA A 210 3.35 -3.99 28.26
N LYS A 211 4.41 -4.43 27.56
CA LYS A 211 5.74 -3.85 27.70
C LYS A 211 5.75 -2.35 27.42
N CYS A 212 5.08 -1.88 26.36
CA CYS A 212 4.97 -0.46 26.05
C CYS A 212 4.25 0.31 27.16
N TYR A 213 3.11 -0.17 27.65
CA TYR A 213 2.36 0.50 28.71
C TYR A 213 3.15 0.58 30.03
N LYS A 214 3.90 -0.47 30.38
CA LYS A 214 4.78 -0.44 31.55
C LYS A 214 5.88 0.63 31.40
N GLN A 215 6.44 0.79 30.20
CA GLN A 215 7.44 1.83 29.92
C GLN A 215 6.86 3.25 29.88
N LEU A 216 5.59 3.39 29.50
CA LEU A 216 4.86 4.66 29.56
C LEU A 216 4.33 5.01 30.97
N GLY A 217 4.43 4.09 31.93
CA GLY A 217 3.95 4.28 33.30
C GLY A 217 2.44 4.02 33.50
N ASP A 218 1.74 3.51 32.48
CA ASP A 218 0.32 3.15 32.58
C ASP A 218 0.16 1.73 33.13
N GLU A 219 0.15 1.61 34.46
CA GLU A 219 0.03 0.32 35.13
C GLU A 219 -1.36 -0.34 34.96
N ILE A 220 -2.40 0.46 34.74
CA ILE A 220 -3.77 -0.04 34.58
C ILE A 220 -3.85 -0.82 33.27
N LYS A 221 -3.44 -0.20 32.17
CA LYS A 221 -3.42 -0.86 30.86
C LYS A 221 -2.39 -1.99 30.80
N TYR A 222 -1.27 -1.87 31.49
CA TYR A 222 -0.32 -2.98 31.61
C TYR A 222 -0.99 -4.25 32.15
N LYS A 223 -1.67 -4.15 33.30
CA LYS A 223 -2.36 -5.30 33.93
C LYS A 223 -3.50 -5.81 33.07
N GLU A 224 -4.26 -4.92 32.43
CA GLU A 224 -5.32 -5.28 31.49
C GLU A 224 -4.79 -6.14 30.33
N TYR A 225 -3.70 -5.72 29.67
CA TYR A 225 -3.12 -6.47 28.56
C TYR A 225 -2.48 -7.80 28.98
N ILE A 226 -1.94 -7.88 30.19
CA ILE A 226 -1.47 -9.15 30.77
C ILE A 226 -2.65 -10.11 31.00
N GLN A 227 -3.75 -9.61 31.56
CA GLN A 227 -4.96 -10.41 31.78
C GLN A 227 -5.55 -10.90 30.45
N LEU A 228 -5.65 -10.01 29.45
CA LEU A 228 -6.04 -10.37 28.09
C LEU A 228 -5.12 -11.42 27.47
N ALA A 229 -3.81 -11.36 27.73
CA ALA A 229 -2.86 -12.38 27.28
C ALA A 229 -3.19 -13.75 27.89
N LYS A 230 -3.49 -13.81 29.21
CA LYS A 230 -3.84 -15.05 29.90
C LYS A 230 -5.17 -15.64 29.40
N GLU A 231 -6.17 -14.79 29.19
CA GLU A 231 -7.49 -15.20 28.71
C GLU A 231 -7.46 -15.73 27.27
N ARG A 232 -6.75 -15.03 26.37
CA ARG A 232 -6.67 -15.43 24.96
C ARG A 232 -5.67 -16.54 24.69
N ASN A 233 -4.73 -16.76 25.60
CA ASN A 233 -3.69 -17.79 25.47
C ASN A 233 -3.50 -18.61 26.76
N PRO A 234 -4.51 -19.39 27.21
CA PRO A 234 -4.44 -20.11 28.49
C PRO A 234 -3.27 -21.09 28.59
N HIS A 235 -2.88 -21.68 27.46
CA HIS A 235 -1.75 -22.62 27.39
C HIS A 235 -0.39 -21.97 27.68
N PHE A 236 -0.28 -20.65 27.61
CA PHE A 236 0.95 -19.91 27.82
C PHE A 236 1.01 -19.19 29.18
N ASN A 237 0.08 -19.47 30.10
CA ASN A 237 -0.02 -18.79 31.40
C ASN A 237 1.29 -18.83 32.21
N LYS A 238 2.01 -19.95 32.21
CA LYS A 238 3.31 -20.06 32.89
C LYS A 238 4.31 -19.03 32.34
N PHE A 239 4.43 -18.94 31.01
CA PHE A 239 5.31 -17.99 30.34
C PHE A 239 4.86 -16.53 30.57
N ILE A 240 3.56 -16.27 30.61
CA ILE A 240 3.02 -14.93 30.86
C ILE A 240 3.32 -14.48 32.30
N ASN A 241 3.19 -15.37 33.28
CA ASN A 241 3.52 -15.08 34.67
C ASN A 241 5.03 -14.80 34.83
N GLU A 242 5.89 -15.62 34.22
CA GLU A 242 7.34 -15.38 34.19
C GLU A 242 7.68 -14.03 33.54
N PHE A 243 6.97 -13.65 32.48
CA PHE A 243 7.11 -12.34 31.85
C PHE A 243 6.71 -11.20 32.80
N GLU A 244 5.55 -11.32 33.46
CA GLU A 244 5.03 -10.34 34.43
C GLU A 244 6.02 -10.12 35.58
N GLU A 245 6.49 -11.19 36.22
CA GLU A 245 7.51 -11.13 37.27
C GLU A 245 8.81 -10.45 36.79
N SER A 246 9.25 -10.77 35.57
CA SER A 246 10.46 -10.17 35.00
C SER A 246 10.34 -8.67 34.74
N MET A 247 9.11 -8.19 34.47
CA MET A 247 8.85 -6.78 34.20
C MET A 247 8.78 -5.98 35.50
N ASP A 248 8.17 -6.53 36.54
CA ASP A 248 8.08 -5.89 37.86
C ASP A 248 9.44 -5.84 38.57
N MET A 249 10.29 -6.86 38.41
CA MET A 249 11.65 -6.84 38.96
C MET A 249 12.53 -5.74 38.37
N ARG A 250 12.37 -5.39 37.08
CA ARG A 250 13.19 -4.37 36.42
C ARG A 250 12.93 -2.96 36.96
N VAL A 251 11.71 -2.68 37.43
CA VAL A 251 11.34 -1.38 37.98
C VAL A 251 12.05 -1.14 39.32
N ASN A 252 12.24 -2.19 40.13
CA ASN A 252 12.86 -2.08 41.44
C ASN A 252 14.38 -1.78 41.41
N TYR A 253 15.04 -1.88 40.25
CA TYR A 253 16.47 -1.54 40.09
C TYR A 253 16.71 -0.16 39.48
N GLN A 254 15.65 0.57 39.10
CA GLN A 254 15.74 1.90 38.49
C GLN A 254 15.19 3.02 39.39
N ALA A 255 14.77 2.68 40.61
CA ALA A 255 14.39 3.60 41.69
C ALA A 255 15.51 3.66 42.75
#